data_AF-A0A653VE05-F1
#
_entry.id   AF-A0A653VE05-F1
#
_cell.length_a   1.000
_cell.length_b   1.000
_cell.length_c   1.000
_cell.angle_alpha   90.00
_cell.angle_beta   90.00
_cell.angle_gamma   90.00
#
_symmetry.space_group_name_H-M   'P 1'
#
loop_
_entity.id
_entity.type
_entity.pdbx_description
1 polymer ?
#
loop_
_entity_poly.entity_id
_entity_poly.type
_entity_poly.pdbx_seq_one_letter_code
_entity_poly.pdbx_strand_id
1 'polypeptide(L)' 'MNNPYKHIDSNISIDQLFEKGEVKVIILDGHSNEVFLAETPMYGKMEITTRDGQFTNLNCSSSHKIK' A
#
# COMPACT_ATOMS: atom_id res chain seq x y z
N MET A 1 7.67 -9.12 11.72
CA MET A 1 7.75 -8.21 10.56
C MET A 1 6.32 -7.83 10.25
N ASN A 2 5.91 -6.59 10.50
CA ASN A 2 4.52 -6.17 10.24
C ASN A 2 4.30 -6.19 8.73
N ASN A 3 3.18 -6.76 8.28
CA ASN A 3 2.81 -6.75 6.87
C ASN A 3 2.63 -5.28 6.46
N PRO A 4 3.32 -4.77 5.43
CA PRO A 4 3.28 -3.34 5.06
C PRO A 4 1.95 -2.91 4.44
N TYR A 5 1.00 -3.84 4.34
CA TYR A 5 -0.36 -3.60 3.89
C TYR A 5 -1.36 -4.47 4.68
N LYS A 6 -2.61 -4.01 4.71
CA LYS A 6 -3.74 -4.72 5.31
C LYS A 6 -4.90 -4.80 4.34
N HIS A 7 -5.65 -5.89 4.40
CA HIS A 7 -6.93 -6.00 3.69
C HIS A 7 -7.93 -5.00 4.31
N ILE A 8 -8.71 -4.32 3.47
CA ILE A 8 -9.74 -3.37 3.89
C ILE A 8 -11.07 -3.70 3.20
N ASP A 9 -12.18 -3.30 3.82
CA ASP A 9 -13.51 -3.43 3.21
C ASP A 9 -13.57 -2.59 1.93
N SER A 10 -14.08 -3.16 0.84
CA SER A 10 -14.22 -2.48 -0.44
C SER A 10 -15.25 -1.35 -0.43
N ASN A 11 -16.11 -1.26 0.60
CA ASN A 11 -17.11 -0.23 0.77
C ASN A 11 -16.63 0.99 1.58
N ILE A 12 -15.36 1.01 2.04
CA ILE A 12 -14.83 2.14 2.80
C ILE A 12 -14.69 3.38 1.89
N SER A 13 -15.05 4.56 2.42
CA SER A 13 -14.87 5.80 1.68
C SER A 13 -13.40 6.18 1.61
N ILE A 14 -12.91 6.56 0.43
CA ILE A 14 -11.51 6.96 0.20
C ILE A 14 -11.12 8.14 1.10
N ASP A 15 -12.05 9.08 1.35
CA ASP A 15 -11.83 10.25 2.19
C ASP A 15 -11.51 9.91 3.65
N GLN A 16 -11.83 8.69 4.10
CA GLN A 16 -11.54 8.20 5.46
C GLN A 16 -10.19 7.50 5.57
N LEU A 17 -9.45 7.33 4.46
CA LEU A 17 -8.24 6.50 4.42
C LEU A 17 -6.93 7.28 4.56
N PHE A 18 -6.96 8.61 4.48
CA PHE A 18 -5.75 9.44 4.50
C PHE A 18 -5.96 10.77 5.23
N GLU A 19 -4.88 11.26 5.84
CA GLU A 19 -4.83 12.60 6.41
C GLU A 19 -3.94 13.55 5.59
N LYS A 20 -4.04 14.85 5.85
CA LYS A 20 -3.25 15.86 5.16
C LYS A 20 -1.75 15.61 5.38
N GLY A 21 -1.01 15.46 4.28
CA GLY A 21 0.45 15.29 4.30
C GLY A 21 0.89 13.82 4.30
N GLU A 22 -0.05 12.87 4.31
CA GLU A 22 0.25 11.45 4.12
C GLU A 22 0.17 11.06 2.64
N VAL A 23 0.98 10.07 2.26
CA VAL A 23 0.76 9.28 1.05
C VAL A 23 0.26 7.91 1.51
N LYS A 24 -0.78 7.40 0.86
CA LYS A 24 -1.27 6.04 1.04
C LYS A 24 -1.35 5.38 -0.32
N VAL A 25 -1.20 4.06 -0.35
CA VAL A 25 -1.41 3.27 -1.57
C VAL A 25 -2.58 2.33 -1.33
N ILE A 26 -3.58 2.42 -2.21
CA ILE A 26 -4.73 1.51 -2.24
C ILE A 26 -4.55 0.60 -3.45
N ILE A 27 -4.56 -0.72 -3.22
CA ILE A 27 -4.42 -1.73 -4.27
C ILE A 27 -5.78 -2.38 -4.44
N LEU A 28 -6.36 -2.22 -5.63
CA LEU A 28 -7.60 -2.88 -6.04
C LEU A 28 -7.21 -4.11 -6.88
N ASP A 29 -7.25 -5.29 -6.28
CA ASP A 29 -6.93 -6.53 -6.98
C ASP A 29 -8.21 -7.19 -7.50
N GLY A 30 -8.49 -7.00 -8.79
CA GLY A 30 -9.62 -7.62 -9.47
C GLY A 30 -9.46 -9.13 -9.72
N HIS A 31 -8.26 -9.68 -9.58
CA HIS A 31 -8.03 -11.12 -9.73
C HIS A 31 -8.50 -11.88 -8.49
N SER A 32 -8.21 -11.38 -7.28
CA SER A 32 -8.75 -11.95 -6.03
C SER A 32 -10.04 -11.29 -5.54
N ASN A 33 -10.45 -10.17 -6.16
CA ASN A 33 -11.57 -9.32 -5.74
C ASN A 33 -11.38 -8.78 -4.31
N GLU A 34 -10.15 -8.35 -4.01
CA GLU A 34 -9.73 -7.84 -2.70
C GLU A 34 -9.20 -6.41 -2.78
N VAL A 35 -9.22 -5.71 -1.65
CA VAL A 35 -8.68 -4.35 -1.53
C VAL A 35 -7.66 -4.30 -0.40
N PHE A 36 -6.50 -3.74 -0.70
CA PHE A 36 -5.42 -3.58 0.27
C PHE A 36 -5.08 -2.11 0.47
N LEU A 37 -4.86 -1.72 1.72
CA LEU A 37 -4.30 -0.43 2.10
C LEU A 37 -2.87 -0.64 2.58
N ALA A 38 -1.91 0.03 1.93
CA ALA A 38 -0.50 -0.04 2.27
C ALA A 38 0.01 1.27 2.89
N GLU A 39 0.85 1.12 3.91
CA GLU A 39 1.53 2.25 4.55
C GLU A 39 2.80 2.59 3.77
N THR A 40 2.92 3.85 3.32
CA THR A 40 4.12 4.28 2.60
C THR A 40 5.22 4.71 3.56
N PRO A 41 6.50 4.38 3.28
CA PRO A 41 7.60 4.90 4.08
C PRO A 41 7.67 6.43 3.93
N MET A 42 7.91 7.15 5.04
CA MET A 42 8.11 8.61 5.03
C MET A 42 9.29 9.02 4.13
N TYR A 43 10.32 8.17 4.05
CA TYR A 43 11.44 8.30 3.13
C TYR A 43 11.80 6.94 2.55
N GLY A 44 11.95 6.85 1.24
CA GLY A 44 12.42 5.64 0.56
C GLY A 44 11.55 5.24 -0.61
N LYS A 45 11.46 3.93 -0.85
CA LYS A 45 10.79 3.35 -2.01
C LYS A 45 9.79 2.28 -1.59
N MET A 46 8.61 2.31 -2.21
CA MET A 46 7.64 1.22 -2.18
C MET A 46 7.62 0.57 -3.57
N GLU A 47 7.63 -0.75 -3.63
CA GLU A 47 7.59 -1.55 -4.86
C GLU A 47 6.44 -2.56 -4.79
N ILE A 48 5.53 -2.49 -5.77
CA ILE A 48 4.40 -3.40 -5.92
C ILE A 48 4.77 -4.42 -6.99
N THR A 49 4.61 -5.71 -6.67
CA THR A 49 4.85 -6.81 -7.59
C THR A 49 3.52 -7.48 -7.95
N THR A 50 3.24 -7.54 -9.24
CA THR A 50 2.13 -8.28 -9.81
C THR A 50 2.63 -9.47 -10.60
N ARG A 51 1.87 -10.56 -10.61
CA ARG A 51 2.14 -11.73 -11.46
C ARG A 51 0.83 -12.24 -12.01
N ASP A 52 0.77 -12.44 -13.33
CA ASP A 52 -0.41 -12.95 -14.02
C ASP A 52 -1.69 -12.13 -13.74
N GLY A 53 -1.53 -10.82 -13.55
CA GLY A 53 -2.63 -9.88 -13.22
C GLY A 53 -3.01 -9.80 -11.74
N GLN A 54 -2.45 -10.66 -10.89
CA GLN A 54 -2.70 -10.71 -9.44
C GLN A 54 -1.65 -9.91 -8.66
N PHE A 55 -2.07 -9.24 -7.58
CA PHE A 55 -1.15 -8.69 -6.58
C PHE A 55 -0.47 -9.80 -5.78
N THR A 56 0.84 -9.72 -5.64
CA THR A 56 1.61 -10.80 -4.98
C THR A 56 2.48 -10.31 -3.83
N ASN A 57 3.05 -9.11 -3.95
CA ASN A 57 3.96 -8.61 -2.93
C ASN A 57 4.05 -7.09 -2.95
N LEU A 58 4.32 -6.53 -1.78
CA LEU A 58 4.67 -5.14 -1.57
C LEU A 58 5.92 -5.07 -0.71
N ASN A 59 6.99 -4.48 -1.25
CA ASN A 59 8.24 -4.27 -0.55
C ASN A 59 8.44 -2.78 -0.26
N CYS A 60 8.83 -2.47 0.97
CA CYS A 60 9.20 -1.12 1.38
C CYS A 60 10.69 -1.10 1.77
N SER A 61 11.43 -0.18 1.17
CA SER A 61 12.77 0.17 1.63
C SER A 61 12.72 1.58 2.20
N SER A 62 13.24 1.73 3.43
CA SER A 62 13.41 3.03 4.05
C SER A 62 14.76 3.61 3.66
N SER A 63 14.80 4.86 3.24
CA SER A 63 16.05 5.58 3.00
C SER A 63 16.24 6.65 4.08
N HIS A 64 17.36 6.63 4.80
CA HIS A 64 17.69 7.74 5.69
C HIS A 64 18.12 8.95 4.85
N LYS A 65 17.40 10.07 4.96
CA LYS A 65 17.87 11.35 4.44
C LYS A 65 18.92 11.89 5.41
N ILE A 66 20.20 11.73 5.07
CA ILE A 66 21.29 12.41 5.79
C ILE A 66 21.10 13.91 5.51
N LYS A 67 20.86 14.70 6.56
CA LYS A 67 20.76 16.16 6.49
C LYS A 67 22.14 16.78 6.43
#